data_AF-A0A359IHM8-F1
#
_entry.id   AF-A0A359IHM8-F1
#
_cell.length_a   1.000
_cell.length_b   1.000
_cell.length_c   1.000
_cell.angle_alpha   90.00
_cell.angle_beta   90.00
_cell.angle_gamma   90.00
#
_symmetry.space_group_name_H-M   'P 1'
#
loop_
_entity.id
_entity.type
_entity.pdbx_description
1 polymer ?
#
loop_
_entity_poly.entity_id
_entity_poly.type
_entity_poly.pdbx_seq_one_letter_code
_entity_poly.pdbx_strand_id
1 'polypeptide(L)'
;GVTFSFLISSPLVDIASFLILLSFFGIKIAIAYVLVGIVLAVIAGTIIGKLNMEDEIQDYVRKIGNSDIEDEVLTKGKRARYAVAEVKNIVKKVWIYILIGVGIGAAIHNFIPQEVIDNVVGSNNPFAVILATLVGIPMYADIFGTIPSAEALVLKSVNIGTVLAFMMAVTALSLPSIVMISRVVKPKLLTIFVGIVTVGIILIGYLFNMFSYLLV
;
A
#
# COMPACT_ATOMS: atom_id res chain seq x y z
N GLY A 1 -9.14 -2.82 -17.69
CA GLY A 1 -9.22 -1.47 -17.08
C GLY A 1 -9.78 -1.50 -15.68
N VAL A 2 -11.09 -1.74 -15.52
CA VAL A 2 -11.81 -1.69 -14.23
C VAL A 2 -11.18 -2.56 -13.14
N THR A 3 -10.79 -3.80 -13.45
CA THR A 3 -10.10 -4.69 -12.49
C THR A 3 -8.83 -4.08 -11.93
N PHE A 4 -8.03 -3.40 -12.74
CA PHE A 4 -6.80 -2.75 -12.27
C PHE A 4 -7.10 -1.52 -11.43
N SER A 5 -8.14 -0.74 -11.77
CA SER A 5 -8.60 0.33 -10.89
C SER A 5 -8.99 -0.22 -9.52
N PHE A 6 -9.74 -1.32 -9.48
CA PHE A 6 -10.11 -1.97 -8.22
C PHE A 6 -8.89 -2.47 -7.43
N LEU A 7 -7.95 -3.16 -8.09
CA LEU A 7 -6.73 -3.67 -7.46
C LEU A 7 -5.87 -2.57 -6.83
N ILE A 8 -5.85 -1.38 -7.43
CA ILE A 8 -5.13 -0.22 -6.89
C ILE A 8 -5.93 0.44 -5.77
N SER A 9 -7.23 0.64 -5.96
CA SER A 9 -8.06 1.34 -4.97
C SER A 9 -8.31 0.52 -3.72
N SER A 10 -8.40 -0.82 -3.81
CA SER A 10 -8.81 -1.65 -2.65
C SER A 10 -7.88 -1.55 -1.44
N PRO A 11 -6.53 -1.54 -1.57
CA PRO A 11 -5.64 -1.30 -0.41
C PRO A 11 -5.45 0.18 -0.07
N LEU A 12 -5.75 1.10 -0.98
CA LEU A 12 -5.56 2.55 -0.78
C LEU A 12 -6.81 3.22 -0.19
N VAL A 13 -7.99 2.73 -0.51
CA VAL A 13 -9.28 3.39 -0.29
C VAL A 13 -10.21 2.42 0.42
N ASP A 14 -9.78 1.94 1.58
CA ASP A 14 -10.63 1.19 2.49
C ASP A 14 -10.96 2.01 3.74
N ILE A 15 -12.04 1.61 4.41
CA ILE A 15 -12.57 2.33 5.57
C ILE A 15 -11.62 2.30 6.76
N ALA A 16 -10.86 1.21 6.95
CA ALA A 16 -9.96 1.09 8.08
C ALA A 16 -8.72 1.97 7.87
N SER A 17 -8.16 1.99 6.65
CA SER A 17 -7.15 2.97 6.23
C SER A 17 -7.61 4.40 6.47
N PHE A 18 -8.84 4.73 6.04
CA PHE A 18 -9.40 6.07 6.23
C PHE A 18 -9.51 6.46 7.71
N LEU A 19 -10.03 5.58 8.56
CA LEU A 19 -10.18 5.84 9.99
C LEU A 19 -8.84 6.04 10.70
N ILE A 20 -7.82 5.31 10.28
CA ILE A 20 -6.46 5.46 10.83
C ILE A 20 -5.84 6.77 10.37
N LEU A 21 -5.90 7.08 9.07
CA LEU A 21 -5.41 8.35 8.57
C LEU A 21 -6.11 9.53 9.26
N LEU A 22 -7.42 9.41 9.49
CA LEU A 22 -8.21 10.37 10.23
C LEU A 22 -7.70 10.55 11.67
N SER A 23 -7.37 9.45 12.36
CA SER A 23 -6.90 9.47 13.74
C SER A 23 -5.50 10.07 13.90
N PHE A 24 -4.59 9.79 12.95
CA PHE A 24 -3.17 10.15 13.07
C PHE A 24 -2.81 11.45 12.35
N PHE A 25 -3.43 11.71 11.19
CA PHE A 25 -3.11 12.85 10.32
C PHE A 25 -4.28 13.83 10.16
N GLY A 26 -5.44 13.53 10.75
CA GLY A 26 -6.61 14.41 10.72
C GLY A 26 -7.44 14.30 9.43
N ILE A 27 -8.62 14.93 9.50
CA ILE A 27 -9.68 14.79 8.48
C ILE A 27 -9.28 15.31 7.10
N LYS A 28 -8.55 16.44 7.04
CA LYS A 28 -8.13 17.06 5.77
C LYS A 28 -7.24 16.11 4.98
N ILE A 29 -6.25 15.51 5.64
CA ILE A 29 -5.30 14.57 5.02
C ILE A 29 -6.01 13.27 4.64
N ALA A 30 -6.83 12.71 5.54
CA ALA A 30 -7.55 11.47 5.27
C ALA A 30 -8.47 11.57 4.04
N ILE A 31 -9.23 12.67 3.91
CA ILE A 31 -10.09 12.91 2.74
C ILE A 31 -9.24 13.09 1.48
N ALA A 32 -8.22 13.93 1.54
CA ALA A 32 -7.35 14.19 0.39
C ALA A 32 -6.69 12.89 -0.11
N TYR A 33 -6.18 12.05 0.80
CA TYR A 33 -5.58 10.75 0.50
C TYR A 33 -6.55 9.82 -0.22
N VAL A 34 -7.78 9.69 0.28
CA VAL A 34 -8.81 8.88 -0.38
C VAL A 34 -9.12 9.40 -1.77
N LEU A 35 -9.30 10.72 -1.93
CA LEU A 35 -9.61 11.32 -3.22
C LEU A 35 -8.50 11.10 -4.24
N VAL A 36 -7.24 11.35 -3.88
CA VAL A 36 -6.12 11.12 -4.79
C VAL A 36 -5.91 9.63 -5.09
N GLY A 37 -6.22 8.74 -4.13
CA GLY A 37 -6.14 7.30 -4.31
C GLY A 37 -7.16 6.81 -5.33
N ILE A 38 -8.39 7.34 -5.29
CA ILE A 38 -9.43 7.08 -6.29
C ILE A 38 -8.98 7.60 -7.66
N VAL A 39 -8.49 8.85 -7.72
CA VAL A 39 -8.01 9.45 -8.98
C VAL A 39 -6.87 8.62 -9.57
N LEU A 40 -5.89 8.22 -8.76
CA LEU A 40 -4.79 7.35 -9.17
C LEU A 40 -5.31 6.04 -9.75
N ALA A 41 -6.22 5.36 -9.05
CA ALA A 41 -6.80 4.09 -9.47
C ALA A 41 -7.55 4.20 -10.81
N VAL A 42 -8.34 5.26 -11.00
CA VAL A 42 -9.09 5.51 -12.22
C VAL A 42 -8.14 5.81 -13.39
N ILE A 43 -7.17 6.72 -13.20
CA ILE A 43 -6.21 7.08 -14.24
C ILE A 43 -5.36 5.85 -14.62
N ALA A 44 -4.76 5.18 -13.65
CA ALA A 44 -3.89 4.03 -13.88
C ALA A 44 -4.65 2.88 -14.57
N GLY A 45 -5.84 2.53 -14.08
CA GLY A 45 -6.65 1.48 -14.70
C GLY A 45 -7.16 1.85 -16.10
N THR A 46 -7.40 3.13 -16.37
CA THR A 46 -7.75 3.62 -17.72
C THR A 46 -6.56 3.52 -18.67
N ILE A 47 -5.35 3.92 -18.24
CA ILE A 47 -4.12 3.79 -19.03
C ILE A 47 -3.88 2.32 -19.36
N ILE A 48 -3.90 1.44 -18.35
CA ILE A 48 -3.71 -0.01 -18.56
C ILE A 48 -4.78 -0.58 -19.48
N GLY A 49 -6.04 -0.13 -19.35
CA GLY A 49 -7.13 -0.51 -20.24
C GLY A 49 -6.87 -0.13 -21.70
N LYS A 50 -6.40 1.09 -21.96
CA LYS A 50 -6.09 1.57 -23.32
C LYS A 50 -4.91 0.86 -23.97
N LEU A 51 -4.04 0.22 -23.19
CA LEU A 51 -2.92 -0.57 -23.71
C LEU A 51 -3.35 -1.95 -24.26
N ASN A 52 -4.63 -2.33 -24.11
CA ASN A 52 -5.20 -3.59 -24.62
C ASN A 52 -4.36 -4.84 -24.28
N MET A 53 -3.84 -4.91 -23.05
CA MET A 53 -2.92 -5.96 -22.60
C MET A 53 -3.64 -7.22 -22.08
N GLU A 54 -4.80 -7.52 -22.63
CA GLU A 54 -5.63 -8.64 -22.17
C GLU A 54 -4.89 -9.97 -22.33
N ASP A 55 -4.05 -10.08 -23.37
CA ASP A 55 -3.18 -11.21 -23.69
C ASP A 55 -2.06 -11.47 -22.65
N GLU A 56 -1.82 -10.52 -21.76
CA GLU A 56 -0.82 -10.59 -20.70
C GLU A 56 -1.37 -11.06 -19.35
N ILE A 57 -2.60 -11.59 -19.33
CA ILE A 57 -3.14 -12.34 -18.18
C ILE A 57 -2.65 -13.80 -18.27
N GLN A 58 -2.44 -14.45 -17.13
CA GLN A 58 -2.00 -15.84 -17.09
C GLN A 58 -3.08 -16.79 -17.63
N ASP A 59 -2.67 -17.77 -18.44
CA ASP A 59 -3.60 -18.59 -19.22
C ASP A 59 -4.53 -19.46 -18.36
N TYR A 60 -4.06 -19.86 -17.17
CA TYR A 60 -4.86 -20.63 -16.22
C TYR A 60 -6.00 -19.80 -15.58
N VAL A 61 -5.78 -18.51 -15.36
CA VAL A 61 -6.81 -17.59 -14.83
C VAL A 61 -7.93 -17.42 -15.84
N ARG A 62 -7.60 -17.35 -17.14
CA ARG A 62 -8.61 -17.29 -18.22
C ARG A 62 -9.47 -18.54 -18.29
N LYS A 63 -8.93 -19.71 -17.95
CA LYS A 63 -9.65 -20.99 -17.97
C LYS A 63 -10.61 -21.17 -16.79
N ILE A 64 -10.26 -20.61 -15.62
CA ILE A 64 -11.09 -20.70 -14.40
C ILE A 64 -12.38 -19.87 -14.50
N GLY A 65 -12.41 -18.81 -15.31
CA GLY A 65 -13.62 -17.98 -15.51
C GLY A 65 -14.83 -18.72 -16.10
N ASN A 66 -14.65 -19.96 -16.56
CA ASN A 66 -15.70 -20.80 -17.17
C ASN A 66 -16.08 -22.03 -16.34
N SER A 67 -15.55 -22.18 -15.12
CA SER A 67 -15.93 -23.29 -14.23
C SER A 67 -16.86 -22.79 -13.14
N ASP A 68 -18.09 -23.31 -13.13
CA ASP A 68 -19.03 -23.15 -12.01
C ASP A 68 -18.45 -23.83 -10.77
N ILE A 69 -17.83 -23.05 -9.90
CA ILE A 69 -17.45 -23.49 -8.57
C ILE A 69 -18.73 -23.48 -7.74
N GLU A 70 -19.23 -24.65 -7.35
CA GLU A 70 -20.28 -24.76 -6.34
C GLU A 70 -19.77 -24.16 -5.03
N ASP A 71 -20.20 -22.95 -4.71
CA ASP A 71 -19.90 -22.31 -3.43
C ASP A 71 -20.54 -23.12 -2.29
N GLU A 72 -19.73 -23.85 -1.53
CA GLU A 72 -20.19 -24.59 -0.36
C GLU A 72 -20.67 -23.59 0.71
N VAL A 73 -21.99 -23.42 0.85
CA VAL A 73 -22.58 -22.46 1.78
C VAL A 73 -22.38 -22.92 3.22
N LEU A 74 -21.36 -22.37 3.90
CA LEU A 74 -21.06 -22.66 5.30
C LEU A 74 -22.19 -22.16 6.22
N THR A 75 -22.79 -23.07 7.00
CA THR A 75 -23.75 -22.73 8.06
C THR A 75 -23.12 -21.81 9.12
N LYS A 76 -23.91 -20.92 9.75
CA LYS A 76 -23.44 -19.95 10.77
C LYS A 76 -22.52 -20.57 11.84
N GLY A 77 -22.86 -21.76 12.36
CA GLY A 77 -22.05 -22.46 13.36
C GLY A 77 -20.73 -23.06 12.83
N LYS A 78 -20.66 -23.41 11.54
CA LYS A 78 -19.40 -23.81 10.89
C LYS A 78 -18.52 -22.57 10.64
N ARG A 79 -19.11 -21.44 10.23
CA ARG A 79 -18.37 -20.17 10.03
C ARG A 79 -17.72 -19.67 11.32
N ALA A 80 -18.42 -19.71 12.45
CA ALA A 80 -17.86 -19.28 13.73
C ALA A 80 -16.68 -20.17 14.17
N ARG A 81 -16.82 -21.50 14.08
CA ARG A 81 -15.74 -22.44 14.40
C ARG A 81 -14.54 -22.25 13.47
N TYR A 82 -14.80 -22.05 12.19
CA TYR A 82 -13.76 -21.76 11.19
C TYR A 82 -13.02 -20.46 11.53
N ALA A 83 -13.73 -19.36 11.80
CA ALA A 83 -13.12 -18.08 12.14
C ALA A 83 -12.22 -18.17 13.38
N VAL A 84 -12.69 -18.83 14.45
CA VAL A 84 -11.89 -19.02 15.67
C VAL A 84 -10.66 -19.91 15.41
N ALA A 85 -10.83 -20.99 14.64
CA ALA A 85 -9.72 -21.87 14.29
C ALA A 85 -8.66 -21.14 13.45
N GLU A 86 -9.10 -20.33 12.48
CA GLU A 86 -8.20 -19.59 11.60
C GLU A 86 -7.45 -18.48 12.35
N VAL A 87 -8.14 -17.72 13.21
CA VAL A 87 -7.50 -16.73 14.09
C VAL A 87 -6.44 -17.41 14.97
N LYS A 88 -6.76 -18.56 15.59
CA LYS A 88 -5.80 -19.32 16.41
C LYS A 88 -4.60 -19.80 15.59
N ASN A 89 -4.83 -20.23 14.35
CA ASN A 89 -3.80 -20.69 13.43
C ASN A 89 -2.84 -19.56 13.03
N ILE A 90 -3.39 -18.41 12.63
CA ILE A 90 -2.62 -17.21 12.26
C ILE A 90 -1.81 -16.73 13.47
N VAL A 91 -2.45 -16.53 14.63
CA VAL A 91 -1.74 -16.08 15.84
C VAL A 91 -0.60 -17.03 16.18
N LYS A 92 -0.84 -18.35 16.18
CA LYS A 92 0.21 -19.35 16.47
C LYS A 92 1.37 -19.30 15.49
N LYS A 93 1.13 -18.97 14.21
CA LYS A 93 2.17 -18.85 13.18
C LYS A 93 2.97 -17.56 13.30
N VAL A 94 2.36 -16.45 13.71
CA VAL A 94 2.98 -15.12 13.55
C VAL A 94 3.47 -14.51 14.88
N TRP A 95 2.92 -14.91 16.05
CA TRP A 95 3.20 -14.24 17.33
C TRP A 95 4.68 -14.15 17.71
N ILE A 96 5.46 -15.21 17.51
CA ILE A 96 6.89 -15.22 17.85
C ILE A 96 7.68 -14.27 16.96
N TYR A 97 7.32 -14.19 15.67
CA TYR A 97 7.94 -13.27 14.72
C TYR A 97 7.58 -11.82 15.04
N ILE A 98 6.35 -11.54 15.50
CA ILE A 98 5.96 -10.20 15.98
C ILE A 98 6.80 -9.80 17.19
N LEU A 99 6.95 -10.67 18.19
CA LEU A 99 7.75 -10.36 19.38
C LEU A 99 9.22 -10.10 19.03
N ILE A 100 9.80 -10.90 18.14
CA ILE A 100 11.16 -10.68 17.66
C ILE A 100 11.26 -9.36 16.89
N GLY A 101 10.33 -9.09 15.97
CA GLY A 101 10.30 -7.85 15.18
C GLY A 101 10.15 -6.60 16.04
N VAL A 102 9.23 -6.61 17.01
CA VAL A 102 9.04 -5.54 17.98
C VAL A 102 10.28 -5.39 18.88
N GLY A 103 10.87 -6.49 19.34
CA GLY A 103 12.08 -6.47 20.16
C GLY A 103 13.28 -5.87 19.43
N ILE A 104 13.51 -6.29 18.19
CA ILE A 104 14.56 -5.72 17.32
C ILE A 104 14.24 -4.26 17.03
N GLY A 105 13.00 -3.94 16.63
CA GLY A 105 12.53 -2.59 16.35
C GLY A 105 12.76 -1.63 17.53
N ALA A 106 12.43 -2.07 18.74
CA ALA A 106 12.67 -1.33 19.97
C ALA A 106 14.17 -1.16 20.26
N ALA A 107 14.99 -2.19 20.03
CA ALA A 107 16.43 -2.12 20.22
C ALA A 107 17.11 -1.16 19.21
N ILE A 108 16.62 -1.11 17.97
CA ILE A 108 17.19 -0.27 16.90
C ILE A 108 16.53 1.11 16.77
N HIS A 109 15.47 1.42 17.53
CA HIS A 109 14.69 2.65 17.39
C HIS A 109 15.56 3.93 17.51
N ASN A 110 16.67 3.86 18.24
CA ASN A 110 17.62 4.96 18.38
C ASN A 110 18.87 4.86 17.48
N PHE A 111 18.93 3.85 16.60
CA PHE A 111 20.13 3.57 15.82
C PHE A 111 20.21 4.38 14.51
N ILE A 112 19.12 4.98 14.04
CA ILE A 112 19.11 5.85 12.86
C ILE A 112 19.18 7.31 13.31
N PRO A 113 20.36 7.96 13.19
CA PRO A 113 20.52 9.36 13.57
C PRO A 113 19.53 10.25 12.80
N GLN A 114 19.02 11.28 13.46
CA GLN A 114 18.13 12.25 12.83
C GLN A 114 18.78 12.89 11.59
N GLU A 115 20.08 13.17 11.65
CA GLU A 115 20.89 13.69 10.56
C GLU A 115 20.83 12.85 9.28
N VAL A 116 20.74 11.51 9.40
CA VAL A 116 20.63 10.62 8.23
C VAL A 116 19.26 10.78 7.56
N ILE A 117 18.20 10.91 8.36
CA ILE A 117 16.85 11.10 7.85
C ILE A 117 16.70 12.48 7.24
N ASP A 118 17.23 13.52 7.88
CA ASP A 118 17.16 14.91 7.39
C ASP A 118 17.93 15.08 6.07
N ASN A 119 19.09 14.43 5.91
CA ASN A 119 19.87 14.53 4.67
C ASN A 119 19.26 13.72 3.52
N VAL A 120 18.64 12.57 3.78
CA VAL A 120 18.14 11.66 2.73
C VAL A 120 16.69 11.95 2.37
N VAL A 121 15.83 12.20 3.36
CA VAL A 121 14.37 12.32 3.19
C VAL A 121 13.81 13.61 3.80
N GLY A 122 14.68 14.48 4.34
CA GLY A 122 14.25 15.73 4.96
C GLY A 122 13.58 16.70 4.00
N SER A 123 12.97 17.72 4.60
CA SER A 123 12.07 18.70 3.94
C SER A 123 12.71 19.44 2.75
N ASN A 124 14.04 19.59 2.77
CA ASN A 124 14.83 20.31 1.76
C ASN A 124 15.29 19.44 0.58
N ASN A 125 15.09 18.12 0.60
CA ASN A 125 15.53 17.25 -0.49
C ASN A 125 14.41 17.10 -1.55
N PRO A 126 14.58 17.62 -2.79
CA PRO A 126 13.59 17.45 -3.84
C PRO A 126 13.42 15.97 -4.26
N PHE A 127 14.40 15.10 -4.01
CA PHE A 127 14.30 13.66 -4.32
C PHE A 127 13.64 12.85 -3.19
N ALA A 128 13.26 13.47 -2.07
CA ALA A 128 12.71 12.77 -0.91
C ALA A 128 11.49 11.91 -1.27
N VAL A 129 10.56 12.43 -2.09
CA VAL A 129 9.35 11.71 -2.53
C VAL A 129 9.71 10.46 -3.33
N ILE A 130 10.68 10.56 -4.24
CA ILE A 130 11.12 9.43 -5.08
C ILE A 130 11.77 8.37 -4.20
N LEU A 131 12.70 8.76 -3.33
CA LEU A 131 13.39 7.84 -2.43
C LEU A 131 12.41 7.13 -1.49
N ALA A 132 11.49 7.89 -0.88
CA ALA A 132 10.44 7.36 -0.02
C ALA A 132 9.55 6.35 -0.76
N THR A 133 9.16 6.66 -2.00
CA THR A 133 8.36 5.75 -2.84
C THR A 133 9.13 4.46 -3.15
N LEU A 134 10.38 4.57 -3.61
CA LEU A 134 11.19 3.42 -4.00
C LEU A 134 11.53 2.51 -2.81
N VAL A 135 11.72 3.07 -1.62
CA VAL A 135 11.89 2.31 -0.38
C VAL A 135 10.58 1.64 0.07
N GLY A 136 9.43 2.30 -0.15
CA GLY A 136 8.13 1.75 0.19
C GLY A 136 7.72 0.53 -0.65
N ILE A 137 8.05 0.49 -1.95
CA ILE A 137 7.69 -0.61 -2.86
C ILE A 137 8.13 -2.01 -2.35
N PRO A 138 9.40 -2.27 -1.99
CA PRO A 138 9.79 -3.60 -1.51
C PRO A 138 9.36 -3.90 -0.07
N MET A 139 8.81 -2.93 0.65
CA MET A 139 8.54 -3.08 2.08
C MET A 139 7.36 -4.03 2.33
N TYR A 140 7.59 -5.08 3.12
CA TYR A 140 6.56 -6.01 3.56
C TYR A 140 5.77 -5.40 4.72
N ALA A 141 4.84 -4.50 4.41
CA ALA A 141 3.89 -3.96 5.37
C ALA A 141 2.60 -3.53 4.66
N ASP A 142 1.55 -3.33 5.45
CA ASP A 142 0.32 -2.67 5.04
C ASP A 142 0.24 -1.28 5.69
N ILE A 143 -0.86 -0.54 5.43
CA ILE A 143 -1.00 0.81 5.99
C ILE A 143 -0.85 0.82 7.51
N PHE A 144 -1.39 -0.21 8.19
CA PHE A 144 -1.40 -0.33 9.64
C PHE A 144 0.03 -0.48 10.16
N GLY A 145 0.81 -1.36 9.54
CA GLY A 145 2.22 -1.57 9.86
C GLY A 145 3.10 -0.34 9.58
N THR A 146 2.69 0.54 8.66
CA THR A 146 3.47 1.75 8.33
C THR A 146 3.23 2.95 9.25
N ILE A 147 2.18 2.95 10.08
CA ILE A 147 1.85 4.12 10.92
C ILE A 147 2.98 4.55 11.84
N PRO A 148 3.63 3.66 12.62
CA PRO A 148 4.71 4.08 13.51
C PRO A 148 5.89 4.70 12.74
N SER A 149 6.20 4.15 11.56
CA SER A 149 7.23 4.70 10.68
C SER A 149 6.82 6.06 10.11
N ALA A 150 5.56 6.21 9.70
CA ALA A 150 5.04 7.46 9.18
C ALA A 150 5.05 8.58 10.24
N GLU A 151 4.62 8.29 11.47
CA GLU A 151 4.73 9.23 12.60
C GLU A 151 6.18 9.62 12.89
N ALA A 152 7.10 8.65 12.96
CA ALA A 152 8.50 8.93 13.20
C ALA A 152 9.12 9.85 12.13
N LEU A 153 8.71 9.71 10.87
CA LEU A 153 9.13 10.59 9.77
C LEU A 153 8.52 12.00 9.92
N VAL A 154 7.24 12.11 10.26
CA VAL A 154 6.61 13.42 10.52
C VAL A 154 7.26 14.14 11.71
N LEU A 155 7.57 13.43 12.79
CA LEU A 155 8.29 13.97 13.95
C LEU A 155 9.69 14.46 13.60
N LYS A 156 10.32 13.85 12.60
CA LYS A 156 11.60 14.30 12.01
C LYS A 156 11.43 15.33 10.90
N SER A 157 10.31 16.06 10.88
CA SER A 157 10.05 17.16 9.94
C SER A 157 10.03 16.77 8.46
N VAL A 158 9.85 15.48 8.13
CA VAL A 158 9.66 15.06 6.74
C VAL A 158 8.33 15.59 6.22
N ASN A 159 8.33 16.11 4.98
CA ASN A 159 7.12 16.67 4.38
C ASN A 159 5.99 15.64 4.31
N ILE A 160 4.76 16.07 4.60
CA ILE A 160 3.61 15.17 4.67
C ILE A 160 3.36 14.42 3.37
N GLY A 161 3.54 15.04 2.21
CA GLY A 161 3.38 14.39 0.91
C GLY A 161 4.43 13.31 0.65
N THR A 162 5.63 13.46 1.18
CA THR A 162 6.67 12.41 1.15
C THR A 162 6.28 11.21 2.01
N VAL A 163 5.73 11.45 3.21
CA VAL A 163 5.24 10.40 4.10
C VAL A 163 4.04 9.67 3.47
N LEU A 164 3.09 10.41 2.90
CA LEU A 164 1.94 9.81 2.21
C LEU A 164 2.37 9.02 0.98
N ALA A 165 3.34 9.50 0.19
CA ALA A 165 3.86 8.75 -0.95
C ALA A 165 4.52 7.43 -0.53
N PHE A 166 5.28 7.43 0.57
CA PHE A 166 5.79 6.20 1.18
C PHE A 166 4.66 5.24 1.56
N MET A 167 3.65 5.73 2.30
CA MET A 167 2.51 4.90 2.71
C MET A 167 1.73 4.34 1.52
N MET A 168 1.49 5.15 0.47
CA MET A 168 0.84 4.69 -0.77
C MET A 168 1.68 3.63 -1.50
N ALA A 169 3.02 3.78 -1.50
CA ALA A 169 3.91 2.81 -2.14
C ALA A 169 3.88 1.46 -1.41
N VAL A 170 3.94 1.48 -0.08
CA VAL A 170 3.86 0.27 0.73
C VAL A 170 2.51 -0.42 0.53
N THR A 171 1.41 0.34 0.58
CA THR A 171 0.06 -0.24 0.46
C THR A 171 -0.26 -0.77 -0.93
N ALA A 172 0.05 -0.01 -1.99
CA ALA A 172 -0.30 -0.38 -3.36
C ALA A 172 0.70 -1.33 -4.02
N LEU A 173 1.99 -1.23 -3.67
CA LEU A 173 3.09 -1.87 -4.40
C LEU A 173 4.04 -2.70 -3.51
N SER A 174 3.67 -3.01 -2.27
CA SER A 174 4.48 -3.90 -1.42
C SER A 174 4.85 -5.21 -2.13
N LEU A 175 5.98 -5.80 -1.74
CA LEU A 175 6.44 -7.10 -2.22
C LEU A 175 5.32 -8.16 -2.23
N PRO A 176 4.53 -8.38 -1.14
CA PRO A 176 3.42 -9.33 -1.16
C PRO A 176 2.36 -8.98 -2.21
N SER A 177 2.00 -7.71 -2.39
CA SER A 177 1.06 -7.27 -3.44
C SER A 177 1.59 -7.57 -4.84
N ILE A 178 2.87 -7.30 -5.11
CA ILE A 178 3.51 -7.62 -6.39
C ILE A 178 3.52 -9.13 -6.63
N VAL A 179 3.86 -9.94 -5.63
CA VAL A 179 3.88 -11.41 -5.72
C VAL A 179 2.48 -11.98 -5.93
N MET A 180 1.45 -11.39 -5.30
CA MET A 180 0.06 -11.80 -5.53
C MET A 180 -0.38 -11.48 -6.96
N ILE A 181 -0.12 -10.27 -7.45
CA ILE A 181 -0.47 -9.86 -8.82
C ILE A 181 0.31 -10.68 -9.85
N SER A 182 1.60 -10.96 -9.62
CA SER A 182 2.42 -11.78 -10.52
C SER A 182 1.91 -13.20 -10.71
N ARG A 183 1.07 -13.71 -9.79
CA ARG A 183 0.39 -14.98 -9.99
C ARG A 183 -0.65 -14.87 -11.09
N VAL A 184 -1.34 -13.75 -11.25
CA VAL A 184 -2.48 -13.62 -12.18
C VAL A 184 -2.13 -12.90 -13.49
N VAL A 185 -1.06 -12.11 -13.54
CA VAL A 185 -0.58 -11.44 -14.76
C VAL A 185 0.83 -11.88 -15.16
N LYS A 186 1.17 -11.70 -16.44
CA LYS A 186 2.50 -11.93 -16.99
C LYS A 186 3.45 -10.78 -16.62
N PRO A 187 4.79 -11.01 -16.61
CA PRO A 187 5.77 -10.00 -16.18
C PRO A 187 5.66 -8.66 -16.90
N LYS A 188 5.33 -8.65 -18.20
CA LYS A 188 5.20 -7.42 -18.99
C LYS A 188 4.11 -6.50 -18.45
N LEU A 189 2.92 -7.03 -18.18
CA LEU A 189 1.82 -6.27 -17.59
C LEU A 189 2.11 -5.88 -16.14
N LEU A 190 2.78 -6.74 -15.38
CA LEU A 190 3.22 -6.42 -14.02
C LEU A 190 4.18 -5.22 -13.99
N THR A 191 5.19 -5.18 -14.85
CA THR A 191 6.14 -4.07 -14.90
C THR A 191 5.46 -2.75 -15.29
N ILE A 192 4.53 -2.79 -16.24
CA ILE A 192 3.74 -1.61 -16.63
C ILE A 192 2.85 -1.14 -15.49
N PHE A 193 2.18 -2.07 -14.80
CA PHE A 193 1.36 -1.77 -13.63
C PHE A 193 2.19 -1.07 -12.53
N VAL A 194 3.32 -1.68 -12.14
CA VAL A 194 4.22 -1.10 -11.13
C VAL A 194 4.70 0.28 -11.58
N GLY A 195 5.16 0.42 -12.83
CA GLY A 195 5.65 1.69 -13.35
C GLY A 195 4.61 2.81 -13.32
N ILE A 196 3.38 2.56 -13.78
CA ILE A 196 2.30 3.56 -13.79
C ILE A 196 1.94 3.98 -12.36
N VAL A 197 1.79 3.01 -11.46
CA VAL A 197 1.41 3.27 -10.07
C VAL A 197 2.53 4.01 -9.34
N THR A 198 3.80 3.61 -9.53
CA THR A 198 4.97 4.32 -8.96
C THR A 198 5.02 5.77 -9.41
N VAL A 199 4.90 6.03 -10.73
CA VAL A 199 4.88 7.40 -11.26
C VAL A 199 3.71 8.20 -10.68
N GLY A 200 2.52 7.60 -10.62
CA GLY A 200 1.35 8.25 -10.03
C GLY A 200 1.53 8.61 -8.55
N ILE A 201 2.10 7.72 -7.75
CA ILE A 201 2.40 7.96 -6.33
C ILE A 201 3.42 9.09 -6.18
N ILE A 202 4.48 9.12 -6.99
CA ILE A 202 5.48 10.19 -6.97
C ILE A 202 4.84 11.54 -7.30
N LEU A 203 4.02 11.60 -8.35
CA LEU A 203 3.31 12.83 -8.73
C LEU A 203 2.39 13.32 -7.61
N ILE A 204 1.66 12.40 -6.97
CA ILE A 204 0.78 12.71 -5.83
C ILE A 204 1.60 13.22 -4.64
N GLY A 205 2.74 12.59 -4.32
CA GLY A 205 3.60 13.03 -3.22
C GLY A 205 4.11 14.46 -3.41
N TYR A 206 4.54 14.80 -4.63
CA TYR A 206 4.92 16.18 -4.96
C TYR A 206 3.73 17.14 -4.93
N LEU A 207 2.56 16.70 -5.40
CA LEU A 207 1.32 17.47 -5.34
C LEU A 207 0.97 17.84 -3.90
N PHE A 208 1.02 16.87 -2.97
CA PHE A 208 0.78 17.10 -1.55
C PHE A 208 1.81 18.03 -0.93
N ASN A 209 3.09 17.89 -1.27
CA ASN A 209 4.12 18.79 -0.76
C ASN A 209 3.86 20.24 -1.22
N MET A 210 3.48 20.42 -2.49
CA MET A 210 3.17 21.74 -3.05
C MET A 210 1.92 22.38 -2.43
N PHE A 211 0.87 21.59 -2.15
CA PHE A 211 -0.37 22.07 -1.54
C PHE A 211 -0.44 21.89 -0.01
N SER A 212 0.68 21.56 0.63
CA SER A 212 0.75 21.32 2.07
C SER A 212 0.26 22.52 2.88
N TYR A 213 0.48 23.75 2.39
CA TYR A 213 -0.01 24.99 3.00
C TYR A 213 -1.54 25.10 3.13
N LEU A 214 -2.32 24.35 2.34
CA LEU A 214 -3.80 24.31 2.44
C LEU A 214 -4.28 23.25 3.44
N LEU A 215 -3.44 22.27 3.76
CA LEU A 215 -3.78 21.10 4.56
C LEU A 215 -3.37 21.22 6.02
N VAL A 216 -2.43 22.12 6.35
CA VAL A 216 -2.11 22.55 7.71
C VAL A 216 -3.20 23.48 8.27
#